data_AF-C5RYZ8-F1
#
_entry.id   AF-C5RYZ8-F1
#
_cell.length_a   1.000
_cell.length_b   1.000
_cell.length_c   1.000
_cell.angle_alpha   90.00
_cell.angle_beta   90.00
_cell.angle_gamma   90.00
#
_symmetry.space_group_name_H-M   'P 1'
#
loop_
_entity.id
_entity.type
_entity.pdbx_description
1 polymer ?
#
loop_
_entity_poly.entity_id
_entity_poly.type
_entity_poly.pdbx_seq_one_letter_code
_entity_poly.pdbx_strand_id
1 'polypeptide(L)'
;MSNPTHHFNDAPLGQIIDFILPNFHDKHRSQLPELIAMAEKVESRHADSSACPKGLAALLRKIYDDLVHHMMKEEQILFPLIKSGRGPMAAAPISVMEAEHDEANNDLAQIQQLTNNFTAPEGACNTWQNLYQGTKAFAEDLVAHVHLENEILFPRALKGEQP
;
A
#
# COMPACT_ATOMS: atom_id res chain seq x y z
N MET A 1 13.44 7.41 -15.84
CA MET A 1 12.92 6.08 -15.49
C MET A 1 11.44 6.11 -15.80
N SER A 2 10.97 5.27 -16.72
CA SER A 2 9.59 5.29 -17.19
C SER A 2 8.65 4.81 -16.09
N ASN A 3 7.53 5.52 -15.87
CA ASN A 3 6.50 5.10 -14.92
C ASN A 3 5.93 3.76 -15.40
N PRO A 4 6.03 2.65 -14.64
CA PRO A 4 5.60 1.32 -15.08
C PRO A 4 4.12 1.26 -15.49
N THR A 5 3.30 2.22 -15.05
CA THR A 5 1.88 2.37 -15.39
C THR A 5 1.60 2.64 -16.87
N HIS A 6 2.53 3.25 -17.62
CA HIS A 6 2.32 3.55 -19.04
C HIS A 6 2.13 2.30 -19.91
N HIS A 7 2.61 1.14 -19.46
CA HIS A 7 2.50 -0.14 -20.16
C HIS A 7 1.15 -0.85 -19.95
N PHE A 8 0.36 -0.42 -18.97
CA PHE A 8 -0.86 -1.13 -18.58
C PHE A 8 -2.15 -0.59 -19.19
N ASN A 9 -2.12 0.57 -19.87
CA ASN A 9 -3.32 1.15 -20.49
C ASN A 9 -4.00 0.21 -21.49
N ASP A 10 -3.22 -0.57 -22.24
CA ASP A 10 -3.72 -1.48 -23.28
C ASP A 10 -3.56 -2.96 -22.90
N ALA A 11 -3.03 -3.26 -21.70
CA ALA A 11 -2.83 -4.63 -21.25
C ALA A 11 -4.17 -5.31 -20.89
N PRO A 12 -4.32 -6.63 -21.10
CA PRO A 12 -5.45 -7.39 -20.57
C PRO A 12 -5.56 -7.23 -19.04
N LEU A 13 -6.78 -7.16 -18.50
CA LEU A 13 -6.98 -6.87 -17.06
C LEU A 13 -6.34 -7.95 -16.17
N GLY A 14 -6.34 -9.20 -16.63
CA GLY A 14 -5.69 -10.33 -15.97
C GLY A 14 -4.18 -10.13 -15.83
N GLN A 15 -3.50 -9.52 -16.80
CA GLN A 15 -2.07 -9.22 -16.71
C GLN A 15 -1.78 -8.12 -15.68
N ILE A 16 -2.67 -7.14 -15.54
CA ILE A 16 -2.56 -6.11 -14.51
C ILE A 16 -2.69 -6.76 -13.13
N ILE A 17 -3.69 -7.63 -12.95
CA ILE A 17 -3.87 -8.37 -11.69
C ILE A 17 -2.65 -9.26 -11.40
N ASP A 18 -2.15 -10.00 -12.39
CA ASP A 18 -0.97 -10.87 -12.23
C ASP A 18 0.30 -10.06 -11.92
N PHE A 19 0.33 -8.79 -12.30
CA PHE A 19 1.38 -7.86 -11.89
C PHE A 19 1.18 -7.37 -10.45
N ILE A 20 -0.04 -6.96 -10.07
CA ILE A 20 -0.34 -6.42 -8.73
C ILE A 20 0.04 -7.40 -7.62
N LEU A 21 -0.30 -8.68 -7.78
CA LEU A 21 -0.15 -9.68 -6.73
C LEU A 21 1.30 -9.80 -6.19
N PRO A 22 2.32 -10.15 -7.00
CA PRO A 22 3.68 -10.28 -6.49
C PRO A 22 4.39 -8.93 -6.29
N ASN A 23 4.02 -7.88 -7.06
CA ASN A 23 4.76 -6.61 -7.03
C ASN A 23 4.27 -5.66 -5.93
N PHE A 24 3.01 -5.80 -5.49
CA PHE A 24 2.43 -5.00 -4.43
C PHE A 24 1.93 -5.87 -3.28
N HIS A 25 0.99 -6.79 -3.49
CA HIS A 25 0.36 -7.48 -2.36
C HIS A 25 1.34 -8.30 -1.53
N ASP A 26 2.11 -9.18 -2.17
CA ASP A 26 3.12 -9.99 -1.49
C ASP A 26 4.26 -9.13 -0.93
N LYS A 27 4.57 -8.03 -1.61
CA LYS A 27 5.56 -7.05 -1.15
C LYS A 27 5.11 -6.36 0.12
N HIS A 28 3.87 -5.89 0.21
CA HIS A 28 3.31 -5.25 1.40
C HIS A 28 3.21 -6.21 2.58
N ARG A 29 2.79 -7.47 2.32
CA ARG A 29 2.76 -8.54 3.33
C ARG A 29 4.13 -8.81 3.97
N SER A 30 5.21 -8.64 3.21
CA SER A 30 6.59 -8.82 3.71
C SER A 30 7.19 -7.54 4.30
N GLN A 31 6.97 -6.39 3.68
CA GLN A 31 7.48 -5.09 4.15
C GLN A 31 6.97 -4.72 5.55
N LEU A 32 5.65 -4.73 5.74
CA LEU A 32 5.05 -4.14 6.94
C LEU A 32 5.48 -4.83 8.25
N PRO A 33 5.54 -6.18 8.36
CA PRO A 33 6.05 -6.82 9.56
C PRO A 33 7.47 -6.39 9.95
N GLU A 34 8.36 -6.20 8.97
CA GLU A 34 9.73 -5.74 9.21
C GLU A 34 9.75 -4.28 9.69
N LEU A 35 8.95 -3.42 9.06
CA LEU A 35 8.83 -2.01 9.46
C LEU A 35 8.26 -1.85 10.86
N ILE A 36 7.23 -2.65 11.22
CA ILE A 36 6.65 -2.64 12.56
C ILE A 36 7.72 -3.03 13.59
N ALA A 37 8.47 -4.11 13.36
CA ALA A 37 9.51 -4.55 14.28
C ALA A 37 10.64 -3.51 14.43
N MET A 38 10.98 -2.77 13.37
CA MET A 38 11.93 -1.66 13.46
C MET A 38 11.36 -0.46 14.21
N ALA A 39 10.09 -0.10 13.98
CA ALA A 39 9.41 0.99 14.67
C ALA A 39 9.32 0.72 16.18
N GLU A 40 8.93 -0.49 16.59
CA GLU A 40 8.89 -0.89 18.00
C GLU A 40 10.28 -0.75 18.67
N LYS A 41 11.35 -1.16 17.98
CA LYS A 41 12.73 -1.01 18.49
C LYS A 41 13.13 0.45 18.61
N VAL A 42 12.82 1.28 17.62
CA VAL A 42 13.13 2.71 17.63
C VAL A 42 12.38 3.41 18.76
N GLU A 43 11.07 3.18 18.87
CA GLU A 43 10.24 3.76 19.93
C GLU A 43 10.70 3.34 21.32
N SER A 44 11.07 2.06 21.50
CA SER A 44 11.59 1.56 22.78
C SER A 44 12.96 2.16 23.14
N ARG A 45 13.91 2.19 22.20
CA ARG A 45 15.29 2.64 22.46
C ARG A 45 15.43 4.15 22.57
N HIS A 46 14.53 4.90 21.93
CA HIS A 46 14.58 6.35 21.86
C HIS A 46 13.37 7.02 22.52
N ALA A 47 12.68 6.35 23.45
CA ALA A 47 11.47 6.84 24.11
C ALA A 47 11.61 8.26 24.74
N ASP A 48 12.80 8.56 25.26
CA ASP A 48 13.13 9.85 25.90
C ASP A 48 13.50 10.95 24.89
N SER A 49 13.72 10.61 23.62
CA SER A 49 14.00 11.58 22.56
C SER A 49 12.72 12.31 22.16
N SER A 50 12.79 13.64 22.07
CA SER A 50 11.70 14.45 21.51
C SER A 50 11.47 14.21 20.01
N ALA A 51 12.47 13.69 19.30
CA ALA A 51 12.37 13.35 17.88
C ALA A 51 11.81 11.94 17.63
N CYS A 52 11.58 11.14 18.67
CA CYS A 52 11.07 9.78 18.55
C CYS A 52 9.71 9.76 17.83
N PRO A 53 9.51 8.90 16.80
CA PRO A 53 8.25 8.81 16.05
C PRO A 53 7.21 8.01 16.85
N LYS A 54 6.79 8.53 18.00
CA LYS A 54 5.89 7.84 18.93
C LYS A 54 4.57 7.50 18.25
N GLY A 55 4.16 6.24 18.33
CA GLY A 55 2.91 5.75 17.73
C GLY A 55 3.05 5.26 16.27
N LEU A 56 4.24 5.37 15.66
CA LEU A 56 4.47 4.85 14.31
C LEU A 56 4.28 3.34 14.23
N ALA A 57 4.74 2.58 15.23
CA ALA A 57 4.56 1.13 15.28
C ALA A 57 3.08 0.74 15.32
N ALA A 58 2.28 1.44 16.11
CA ALA A 58 0.83 1.21 16.22
C ALA A 58 0.11 1.55 14.91
N LEU A 59 0.49 2.65 14.26
CA LEU A 59 -0.07 3.04 12.97
C LEU A 59 0.29 2.02 11.86
N LEU A 60 1.56 1.58 11.80
CA LEU A 60 1.98 0.54 10.85
C LEU A 60 1.26 -0.79 11.08
N ARG A 61 0.97 -1.15 12.35
CA ARG A 61 0.18 -2.34 12.67
C ARG A 61 -1.25 -2.22 12.18
N LYS A 62 -1.91 -1.07 12.42
CA LYS A 62 -3.25 -0.78 11.90
C LYS A 62 -3.28 -0.95 10.38
N ILE A 63 -2.36 -0.28 9.68
CA ILE A 63 -2.27 -0.36 8.21
C ILE A 63 -2.07 -1.80 7.74
N TYR A 64 -1.23 -2.58 8.42
CA TYR A 64 -1.02 -3.99 8.09
C TYR A 64 -2.30 -4.80 8.20
N ASP A 65 -3.02 -4.68 9.31
CA ASP A 65 -4.25 -5.42 9.53
C ASP A 65 -5.31 -5.00 8.49
N ASP A 66 -5.48 -3.71 8.23
CA ASP A 66 -6.44 -3.19 7.25
C ASP A 66 -6.09 -3.68 5.83
N LEU A 67 -4.82 -3.54 5.43
CA LEU A 67 -4.36 -3.88 4.08
C LEU A 67 -4.45 -5.40 3.83
N VAL A 68 -4.16 -6.24 4.83
CA VAL A 68 -4.33 -7.71 4.69
C VAL A 68 -5.80 -8.09 4.43
N HIS A 69 -6.74 -7.48 5.16
CA HIS A 69 -8.17 -7.74 4.93
C HIS A 69 -8.63 -7.18 3.58
N HIS A 70 -8.15 -5.99 3.19
CA HIS A 70 -8.40 -5.37 1.91
C HIS A 70 -7.95 -6.28 0.75
N MET A 71 -6.66 -6.61 0.69
CA MET A 71 -6.06 -7.44 -0.36
C MET A 71 -6.71 -8.83 -0.43
N MET A 72 -7.15 -9.40 0.70
CA MET A 72 -7.88 -10.67 0.72
C MET A 72 -9.21 -10.59 -0.03
N LYS A 73 -9.98 -9.49 0.14
CA LYS A 73 -11.25 -9.31 -0.59
C LYS A 73 -11.00 -9.17 -2.08
N GLU A 74 -9.93 -8.49 -2.45
CA GLU A 74 -9.55 -8.37 -3.85
C GLU A 74 -9.18 -9.72 -4.45
N GLU A 75 -8.23 -10.42 -3.82
CA GLU A 75 -7.70 -11.71 -4.28
C GLU A 75 -8.76 -12.80 -4.35
N GLN A 76 -9.68 -12.85 -3.39
CA GLN A 76 -10.66 -13.93 -3.30
C GLN A 76 -11.96 -13.64 -4.05
N ILE A 77 -12.32 -12.36 -4.21
CA ILE A 77 -13.64 -11.98 -4.73
C ILE A 77 -13.51 -11.08 -5.96
N LEU A 78 -12.90 -9.90 -5.82
CA LEU A 78 -12.93 -8.88 -6.88
C LEU A 78 -12.12 -9.30 -8.11
N PHE A 79 -10.86 -9.70 -7.92
CA PHE A 79 -9.98 -10.09 -9.02
C PHE A 79 -10.48 -11.34 -9.77
N PRO A 80 -10.97 -12.41 -9.12
CA PRO A 80 -11.63 -13.51 -9.83
C PRO A 80 -12.88 -13.06 -10.61
N LEU A 81 -13.68 -12.15 -10.07
CA LEU A 81 -14.85 -11.60 -10.76
C LEU A 81 -14.42 -10.86 -12.04
N ILE A 82 -13.40 -10.00 -11.96
CA ILE A 82 -12.84 -9.27 -13.10
C ILE A 82 -12.26 -10.24 -14.14
N LYS A 83 -11.41 -11.20 -13.73
CA LYS A 83 -10.81 -12.21 -14.62
C LYS A 83 -11.84 -13.09 -15.32
N SER A 84 -13.02 -13.26 -14.74
CA SER A 84 -14.13 -13.99 -15.38
C SER A 84 -14.94 -13.16 -16.39
N GLY A 85 -14.51 -11.94 -16.71
CA GLY A 85 -15.21 -11.04 -17.64
C GLY A 85 -16.46 -10.38 -17.03
N ARG A 86 -16.65 -10.48 -15.72
CA ARG A 86 -17.80 -9.92 -14.99
C ARG A 86 -17.51 -8.59 -14.31
N GLY A 87 -16.45 -7.89 -14.74
CA GLY A 87 -16.07 -6.55 -14.27
C GLY A 87 -17.23 -5.53 -14.24
N PRO A 88 -18.14 -5.48 -15.23
CA PRO A 88 -19.29 -4.57 -15.20
C PRO A 88 -20.26 -4.78 -14.02
N MET A 89 -20.23 -5.95 -13.37
CA MET A 89 -21.02 -6.24 -12.17
C MET A 89 -20.32 -5.82 -10.86
N ALA A 90 -19.09 -5.32 -10.93
CA ALA A 90 -18.23 -5.06 -9.78
C ALA A 90 -18.33 -3.64 -9.20
N ALA A 91 -19.30 -2.82 -9.64
CA ALA A 91 -19.41 -1.42 -9.19
C ALA A 91 -19.51 -1.27 -7.67
N ALA A 92 -20.34 -2.09 -7.02
CA ALA A 92 -20.48 -2.07 -5.56
C ALA A 92 -19.18 -2.47 -4.83
N PRO A 93 -18.55 -3.65 -5.11
CA PRO A 93 -17.29 -3.99 -4.44
C PRO A 93 -16.16 -3.02 -4.76
N ILE A 94 -16.06 -2.48 -5.99
CA ILE A 94 -15.06 -1.45 -6.33
C ILE A 94 -15.23 -0.20 -5.46
N SER A 95 -16.45 0.29 -5.28
CA SER A 95 -16.69 1.47 -4.43
C SER A 95 -16.28 1.28 -2.98
N VAL A 96 -16.31 0.04 -2.47
CA VAL A 96 -15.80 -0.29 -1.14
C VAL A 96 -14.27 -0.29 -1.12
N MET A 97 -13.61 -0.82 -2.16
CA MET A 97 -12.14 -0.79 -2.25
C MET A 97 -11.63 0.65 -2.36
N GLU A 98 -12.27 1.50 -3.17
CA GLU A 98 -11.90 2.92 -3.30
C GLU A 98 -12.03 3.69 -1.97
N ALA A 99 -13.08 3.42 -1.19
CA ALA A 99 -13.22 4.03 0.15
C ALA A 99 -12.10 3.58 1.10
N GLU A 100 -11.67 2.33 1.03
CA GLU A 100 -10.56 1.81 1.83
C GLU A 100 -9.20 2.35 1.35
N HIS A 101 -9.06 2.64 0.06
CA HIS A 101 -7.90 3.35 -0.48
C HIS A 101 -7.81 4.79 0.05
N ASP A 102 -8.94 5.48 0.19
CA ASP A 102 -8.97 6.81 0.81
C ASP A 102 -8.53 6.76 2.29
N GLU A 103 -8.96 5.73 3.02
CA GLU A 103 -8.49 5.50 4.40
C GLU A 103 -6.98 5.23 4.45
N ALA A 104 -6.46 4.39 3.55
CA ALA A 104 -5.02 4.12 3.45
C ALA A 104 -4.21 5.39 3.13
N ASN A 105 -4.72 6.28 2.27
CA ASN A 105 -4.10 7.57 1.97
C ASN A 105 -4.02 8.48 3.20
N ASN A 106 -5.07 8.49 4.04
CA ASN A 106 -5.06 9.23 5.31
C ASN A 106 -4.02 8.68 6.29
N ASP A 107 -3.86 7.36 6.34
CA ASP A 107 -2.84 6.72 7.18
C ASP A 107 -1.41 7.02 6.68
N LEU A 108 -1.18 7.04 5.36
CA LEU A 108 0.10 7.46 4.79
C LEU A 108 0.44 8.92 5.12
N ALA A 109 -0.55 9.81 5.13
CA ALA A 109 -0.34 11.20 5.55
C ALA A 109 0.06 11.30 7.03
N GLN A 110 -0.52 10.48 7.90
CA GLN A 110 -0.12 10.40 9.31
C GLN A 110 1.30 9.85 9.48
N ILE A 111 1.69 8.83 8.71
CA ILE A 111 3.08 8.34 8.67
C ILE A 111 4.03 9.48 8.30
N GLN A 112 3.72 10.25 7.26
CA GLN A 112 4.56 11.38 6.84
C GLN A 112 4.73 12.41 7.97
N GLN A 113 3.66 12.70 8.72
CA GLN A 113 3.74 13.60 9.88
C GLN A 113 4.62 13.03 11.00
N LEU A 114 4.39 11.78 11.41
CA LEU A 114 5.16 11.14 12.49
C LEU A 114 6.64 10.99 12.17
N THR A 115 6.98 10.87 10.89
CA THR A 115 8.35 10.67 10.42
C THR A 115 9.05 11.95 9.99
N ASN A 116 8.42 13.12 10.17
CA ASN A 116 8.91 14.40 9.64
C ASN A 116 9.28 14.28 8.15
N ASN A 117 8.33 13.82 7.34
CA ASN A 117 8.51 13.51 5.92
C ASN A 117 9.68 12.54 5.69
N PHE A 118 9.72 11.44 6.44
CA PHE A 118 10.77 10.42 6.39
C PHE A 118 12.19 10.97 6.61
N THR A 119 12.32 12.10 7.32
CA THR A 119 13.62 12.73 7.61
C THR A 119 14.06 12.38 9.02
N ALA A 120 15.03 11.46 9.12
CA ALA A 120 15.59 11.04 10.40
C ALA A 120 16.37 12.19 11.05
N PRO A 121 16.33 12.32 12.40
CA PRO A 121 17.11 13.35 13.10
C PRO A 121 18.62 13.13 12.94
N GLU A 122 19.40 14.18 13.17
CA GLU A 122 20.86 14.08 13.19
C GLU A 122 21.32 13.05 14.25
N GLY A 123 22.27 12.20 13.88
CA GLY A 123 22.77 11.13 14.76
C GLY A 123 21.81 9.95 14.95
N ALA A 124 20.71 9.86 14.20
CA ALA A 124 19.84 8.69 14.21
C ALA A 124 20.62 7.40 13.94
N CYS A 125 20.33 6.35 14.71
CA CYS A 125 20.98 5.06 14.54
C CYS A 125 20.56 4.39 13.22
N ASN A 126 21.35 3.40 12.77
CA ASN A 126 21.10 2.70 11.50
C ASN A 126 19.69 2.08 11.43
N THR A 127 19.15 1.57 12.53
CA THR A 127 17.78 1.01 12.56
C THR A 127 16.73 2.07 12.28
N TRP A 128 16.92 3.29 12.80
CA TRP A 128 16.00 4.39 12.55
C TRP A 128 16.11 4.89 11.10
N GLN A 129 17.33 5.02 10.58
CA GLN A 129 17.53 5.39 9.17
C GLN A 129 16.89 4.35 8.23
N ASN A 130 17.09 3.07 8.50
CA ASN A 130 16.51 1.97 7.71
C ASN A 130 14.97 1.93 7.84
N LEU A 131 14.43 2.19 9.03
CA LEU A 131 12.98 2.33 9.22
C LEU A 131 12.42 3.40 8.30
N TYR A 132 13.00 4.60 8.29
CA TYR A 132 12.46 5.71 7.50
C TYR A 132 12.61 5.47 5.99
N GLN A 133 13.72 4.89 5.54
CA GLN A 133 13.90 4.48 4.15
C GLN A 133 12.86 3.42 3.74
N GLY A 134 12.66 2.41 4.59
CA GLY A 134 11.71 1.34 4.34
C GLY A 134 10.26 1.82 4.34
N THR A 135 9.88 2.67 5.30
CA THR A 135 8.52 3.24 5.36
C THR A 135 8.25 4.18 4.18
N LYS A 136 9.26 4.94 3.73
CA LYS A 136 9.14 5.74 2.51
C LYS A 136 8.93 4.85 1.28
N ALA A 137 9.71 3.80 1.13
CA ALA A 137 9.55 2.85 0.02
C ALA A 137 8.17 2.18 0.04
N PHE A 138 7.70 1.75 1.21
CA PHE A 138 6.34 1.22 1.38
C PHE A 138 5.27 2.23 0.95
N ALA A 139 5.38 3.50 1.36
CA ALA A 139 4.42 4.54 0.99
C ALA A 139 4.42 4.79 -0.53
N GLU A 140 5.59 4.82 -1.16
CA GLU A 140 5.71 4.96 -2.61
C GLU A 140 5.12 3.77 -3.36
N ASP A 141 5.35 2.54 -2.87
CA ASP A 141 4.78 1.33 -3.43
C ASP A 141 3.24 1.32 -3.30
N LEU A 142 2.69 1.67 -2.14
CA LEU A 142 1.25 1.67 -1.90
C LEU A 142 0.54 2.73 -2.74
N VAL A 143 1.13 3.91 -2.92
CA VAL A 143 0.59 4.93 -3.85
C VAL A 143 0.57 4.42 -5.29
N ALA A 144 1.63 3.73 -5.72
CA ALA A 144 1.70 3.17 -7.07
C ALA A 144 0.69 2.02 -7.28
N HIS A 145 0.50 1.18 -6.25
CA HIS A 145 -0.50 0.12 -6.21
C HIS A 145 -1.91 0.69 -6.37
N VAL A 146 -2.33 1.55 -5.45
CA VAL A 146 -3.67 2.15 -5.45
C VAL A 146 -3.95 2.92 -6.74
N HIS A 147 -2.95 3.63 -7.28
CA HIS A 147 -3.10 4.33 -8.54
C HIS A 147 -3.35 3.37 -9.72
N LEU A 148 -2.62 2.25 -9.79
CA LEU A 148 -2.82 1.26 -10.84
C LEU A 148 -4.24 0.67 -10.77
N GLU A 149 -4.78 0.50 -9.59
CA GLU A 149 -6.14 -0.01 -9.39
C GLU A 149 -7.21 1.03 -9.73
N ASN A 150 -7.18 2.18 -9.07
CA ASN A 150 -8.20 3.23 -9.20
C ASN A 150 -8.22 3.86 -10.59
N GLU A 151 -7.06 4.09 -11.20
CA GLU A 151 -7.00 4.84 -12.46
C GLU A 151 -7.02 3.92 -13.69
N ILE A 152 -6.61 2.66 -13.55
CA ILE A 152 -6.44 1.74 -14.68
C ILE A 152 -7.34 0.52 -14.54
N LEU A 153 -7.14 -0.34 -13.54
CA LEU A 153 -7.83 -1.63 -13.46
C LEU A 153 -9.35 -1.46 -13.30
N PHE A 154 -9.79 -0.69 -12.31
CA PHE A 154 -11.21 -0.59 -11.94
C PHE A 154 -12.05 0.12 -13.03
N PRO A 155 -11.65 1.27 -13.59
CA PRO A 155 -12.44 1.93 -14.62
C PRO A 155 -12.59 1.08 -15.88
N ARG A 156 -11.53 0.34 -16.25
CA ARG A 156 -11.54 -0.54 -17.43
C ARG A 156 -12.36 -1.81 -17.19
N ALA A 157 -12.30 -2.37 -15.98
CA ALA A 157 -13.16 -3.49 -15.58
C ALA A 157 -14.65 -3.11 -15.65
N LEU A 158 -15.03 -1.92 -15.18
CA LEU A 158 -16.42 -1.44 -15.24
C LEU A 158 -16.93 -1.21 -16.66
N LYS A 159 -16.04 -0.85 -17.60
CA LYS A 159 -16.36 -0.74 -19.03
C LYS A 159 -16.51 -2.09 -19.73
N GLY A 160 -16.15 -3.20 -19.07
CA GLY A 160 -16.22 -4.54 -19.64
C GLY A 160 -15.10 -4.84 -20.62
N GLU A 161 -13.93 -4.21 -20.43
CA GLU A 161 -12.74 -4.54 -21.21
C GLU A 161 -12.28 -5.99 -20.99
N GLN A 162 -11.52 -6.53 -21.95
CA GLN A 162 -11.19 -7.95 -21.94
C GLN A 162 -10.30 -8.32 -20.74
N PRO A 163 -10.65 -9.39 -20.00
CA PRO A 163 -9.81 -9.94 -18.96
C PRO A 163 -8.50 -10.50 -19.49
#